data_AF-A0A3D5AYU4-F1
#
_entry.id   AF-A0A3D5AYU4-F1
#
_cell.length_a   1.000
_cell.length_b   1.000
_cell.length_c   1.000
_cell.angle_alpha   90.00
_cell.angle_beta   90.00
_cell.angle_gamma   90.00
#
_symmetry.space_group_name_H-M   'P 1'
#
loop_
_entity.id
_entity.type
_entity.pdbx_description
1 polymer ?
#
loop_
_entity_poly.entity_id
_entity_poly.type
_entity_poly.pdbx_seq_one_letter_code
_entity_poly.pdbx_strand_id
1 'polypeptide(L)'
;MSRSSQRGFSLYQGVIVLAIITVTALSSAPLYYRLVNDRHVIAYTNELVGSLHKARHLAISARGSVSLCSSNNGRDCTQTPWSQGYIAFYDAGQPGVVDGDDRILEVVQPKTAPIRVVLNGANHVRFQSNGAVLADAGSSGYRRPTAQPAQPTALASLLNALSPVSTAHAETLSAAEPVSGDMTQPVAFLVCSGKVGRAIRVTAIGRLDTSKVACR
;
A
#
# COMPACT_ATOMS: atom_id res chain seq x y z
N MET A 1 -7.14 -64.20 36.81
CA MET A 1 -7.25 -62.80 37.29
C MET A 1 -5.95 -62.09 36.95
N SER A 2 -5.94 -61.26 35.89
CA SER A 2 -4.74 -60.52 35.48
C SER A 2 -4.52 -59.35 36.44
N ARG A 3 -3.41 -59.34 37.20
CA ARG A 3 -3.03 -58.19 38.03
C ARG A 3 -2.54 -57.08 37.12
N SER A 4 -3.29 -55.97 37.07
CA SER A 4 -2.79 -54.71 36.52
C SER A 4 -1.66 -54.20 37.42
N SER A 5 -0.42 -54.25 36.91
CA SER A 5 0.73 -53.65 37.58
C SER A 5 0.60 -52.13 37.50
N GLN A 6 0.29 -51.49 38.63
CA GLN A 6 0.33 -50.03 38.73
C GLN A 6 1.79 -49.56 38.65
N ARG A 7 2.16 -48.97 37.52
CA ARG A 7 3.47 -48.32 37.35
C ARG A 7 3.44 -46.97 38.05
N GLY A 8 4.14 -46.86 39.18
CA GLY A 8 4.36 -45.62 39.91
C GLY A 8 5.41 -44.74 39.22
N PHE A 9 5.19 -43.43 39.23
CA PHE A 9 6.10 -42.42 38.70
C PHE A 9 7.18 -42.10 39.75
N SER A 10 8.45 -42.06 39.35
CA SER A 10 9.54 -41.79 40.29
C SER A 10 9.80 -40.28 40.44
N LEU A 11 10.25 -39.84 41.63
CA LEU A 11 10.57 -38.43 41.90
C LEU A 11 11.57 -37.85 40.88
N TYR A 12 12.57 -38.64 40.47
CA TYR A 12 13.55 -38.20 39.47
C TYR A 12 12.91 -37.96 38.10
N GLN A 13 11.90 -38.76 37.72
CA GLN A 13 11.18 -38.59 36.46
C GLN A 13 10.39 -37.29 36.47
N GLY A 14 9.83 -36.90 37.63
CA GLY A 14 9.15 -35.62 37.79
C GLY A 14 10.07 -34.43 37.61
N VAL A 15 11.27 -34.47 38.20
CA VAL A 15 12.26 -33.40 38.03
C VAL A 15 12.70 -33.28 36.57
N ILE A 16 12.93 -34.39 35.86
CA ILE A 16 13.30 -34.37 34.43
C ILE A 16 12.16 -33.79 33.57
N VAL A 17 10.91 -34.22 33.79
CA VAL A 17 9.76 -33.72 33.04
C VAL A 17 9.55 -32.22 33.27
N LEU A 18 9.66 -31.74 34.51
CA LEU A 18 9.59 -30.32 34.83
C LEU A 18 10.73 -29.52 34.18
N ALA A 19 11.95 -30.06 34.15
CA ALA A 19 13.08 -29.44 33.47
C ALA A 19 12.83 -29.29 31.95
N ILE A 20 12.24 -30.30 31.31
CA ILE A 20 11.91 -30.23 29.87
C ILE A 20 10.79 -29.21 29.61
N ILE A 21 9.72 -29.21 30.43
CA ILE A 21 8.60 -28.28 30.30
C ILE A 21 9.08 -26.84 30.43
N THR A 22 9.93 -26.55 31.43
CA THR A 22 10.45 -25.20 31.65
C THR A 22 11.31 -24.73 30.48
N VAL A 23 12.28 -25.52 30.01
CA VAL A 23 13.10 -25.16 28.84
C VAL A 23 12.24 -24.93 27.58
N THR A 24 11.20 -25.74 27.38
CA THR A 24 10.29 -25.60 26.24
C THR A 24 9.41 -24.36 26.35
N ALA A 25 8.91 -24.05 27.55
CA ALA A 25 8.10 -22.86 27.80
C ALA A 25 8.91 -21.57 27.58
N LEU A 26 10.16 -21.53 28.03
CA LEU A 26 11.07 -20.39 27.84
C LEU A 26 11.39 -20.14 26.36
N SER A 27 11.59 -21.19 25.55
CA SER A 27 11.91 -21.04 24.12
C SER A 27 10.70 -20.69 23.24
N SER A 28 9.47 -20.95 23.70
CA SER A 28 8.24 -20.72 22.92
C SER A 28 7.79 -19.26 22.87
N ALA A 29 8.06 -18.49 23.94
CA ALA A 29 7.65 -17.08 24.07
C ALA A 29 8.11 -16.17 22.89
N PRO A 30 9.40 -16.11 22.50
CA PRO A 30 9.86 -15.20 21.44
C PRO A 30 9.25 -15.49 20.07
N LEU A 31 8.94 -16.76 19.79
CA LEU A 31 8.29 -17.16 18.54
C LEU A 31 6.85 -16.62 18.48
N TYR A 32 6.10 -16.72 19.58
CA TYR A 32 4.72 -16.23 19.65
C TYR A 32 4.63 -14.73 19.34
N TYR A 33 5.52 -13.90 19.91
CA TYR A 33 5.53 -12.46 19.64
C TYR A 33 5.73 -12.13 18.16
N ARG A 34 6.58 -12.88 17.44
CA ARG A 34 6.79 -12.67 16.01
C ARG A 34 5.57 -13.05 15.18
N LEU A 35 4.92 -14.18 15.51
CA LEU A 35 3.70 -14.58 14.82
C LEU A 35 2.57 -13.56 15.01
N VAL A 36 2.37 -13.07 16.24
CA VAL A 36 1.34 -12.08 16.54
C VAL A 36 1.58 -10.76 15.78
N ASN A 37 2.81 -10.26 15.77
CA ASN A 37 3.14 -9.04 15.03
C ASN A 37 2.92 -9.18 13.52
N ASP A 38 3.28 -10.33 12.93
CA ASP A 38 3.05 -10.60 11.51
C ASP A 38 1.55 -10.67 11.19
N ARG A 39 0.74 -11.29 12.07
CA ARG A 39 -0.72 -11.33 11.94
C ARG A 39 -1.33 -9.93 11.97
N HIS A 40 -0.87 -9.04 12.85
CA HIS A 40 -1.35 -7.66 12.90
C HIS A 40 -1.05 -6.90 11.59
N VAL A 41 0.17 -7.04 11.05
CA VAL A 41 0.54 -6.41 9.76
C VAL A 41 -0.31 -6.97 8.62
N ILE A 42 -0.48 -8.29 8.54
CA ILE A 42 -1.28 -8.93 7.49
C ILE A 42 -2.75 -8.50 7.58
N ALA A 43 -3.34 -8.53 8.77
CA ALA A 43 -4.72 -8.14 9.00
C ALA A 43 -4.97 -6.68 8.58
N TYR A 44 -4.12 -5.76 9.04
CA TYR A 44 -4.24 -4.35 8.68
C TYR A 44 -4.04 -4.11 7.19
N THR A 45 -3.05 -4.78 6.57
CA THR A 45 -2.80 -4.67 5.13
C THR A 45 -4.03 -5.12 4.34
N ASN A 46 -4.65 -6.24 4.71
CA ASN A 46 -5.82 -6.76 4.01
C ASN A 46 -7.04 -5.87 4.19
N GLU A 47 -7.24 -5.30 5.38
CA GLU A 47 -8.30 -4.32 5.65
C GLU A 47 -8.12 -3.08 4.77
N LEU A 48 -6.92 -2.49 4.77
CA LEU A 48 -6.61 -1.31 3.97
C LEU A 48 -6.76 -1.57 2.46
N VAL A 49 -6.30 -2.73 1.96
CA VAL A 49 -6.51 -3.14 0.57
C VAL A 49 -8.01 -3.28 0.26
N GLY A 50 -8.79 -3.83 1.19
CA GLY A 50 -10.25 -3.92 1.09
C GLY A 50 -10.91 -2.55 0.97
N SER A 51 -10.55 -1.60 1.84
CA SER A 51 -11.08 -0.24 1.81
C SER A 51 -10.67 0.51 0.54
N LEU A 52 -9.44 0.32 0.04
CA LEU A 52 -8.99 0.88 -1.25
C LEU A 52 -9.77 0.30 -2.44
N HIS A 53 -10.02 -1.02 -2.48
CA HIS A 53 -10.83 -1.64 -3.51
C HIS A 53 -12.27 -1.12 -3.48
N LYS A 54 -12.84 -1.00 -2.29
CA LYS A 54 -14.18 -0.45 -2.08
C LYS A 54 -14.26 0.99 -2.56
N ALA A 55 -13.29 1.83 -2.20
CA ALA A 55 -13.24 3.22 -2.63
C ALA A 55 -13.16 3.36 -4.16
N ARG A 56 -12.28 2.59 -4.81
CA ARG A 56 -12.18 2.53 -6.26
C ARG A 56 -13.52 2.11 -6.90
N HIS A 57 -14.14 1.05 -6.38
CA HIS A 57 -15.40 0.56 -6.93
C HIS A 57 -16.53 1.59 -6.74
N LEU A 58 -16.56 2.30 -5.62
CA LEU A 58 -17.51 3.38 -5.36
C LEU A 58 -17.29 4.59 -6.27
N ALA A 59 -16.03 4.97 -6.55
CA ALA A 59 -15.73 6.04 -7.51
C ALA A 59 -16.24 5.70 -8.93
N ILE A 60 -15.98 4.47 -9.39
CA ILE A 60 -16.42 4.01 -10.71
C ILE A 60 -17.95 3.92 -10.79
N SER A 61 -18.58 3.26 -9.82
CA SER A 61 -20.03 3.03 -9.83
C SER A 61 -20.84 4.32 -9.65
N ALA A 62 -20.39 5.23 -8.80
CA ALA A 62 -21.04 6.53 -8.60
C ALA A 62 -20.68 7.56 -9.69
N ARG A 63 -19.79 7.22 -10.64
CA ARG A 63 -19.22 8.15 -11.63
C ARG A 63 -18.65 9.43 -10.98
N GLY A 64 -18.15 9.31 -9.75
CA GLY A 64 -17.64 10.40 -8.94
C GLY A 64 -16.21 10.14 -8.48
N SER A 65 -15.69 11.03 -7.65
CA SER A 65 -14.42 10.84 -6.99
C SER A 65 -14.63 10.39 -5.55
N VAL A 66 -13.76 9.50 -5.08
CA VAL A 66 -13.73 9.02 -3.69
C VAL A 66 -12.32 9.16 -3.17
N SER A 67 -12.18 9.83 -2.02
CA SER A 67 -10.89 10.08 -1.38
C SER A 67 -10.78 9.32 -0.07
N LEU A 68 -9.58 8.79 0.19
CA LEU A 68 -9.18 8.22 1.47
C LEU A 68 -8.10 9.08 2.10
N CYS A 69 -8.29 9.44 3.37
CA CYS A 69 -7.30 10.18 4.14
C CYS A 69 -7.23 9.68 5.58
N SER A 70 -6.10 9.88 6.25
CA SER A 70 -5.99 9.57 7.67
C SER A 70 -6.80 10.54 8.53
N SER A 71 -7.48 9.99 9.53
CA SER A 71 -8.38 10.73 10.42
C SER A 71 -8.41 10.07 11.79
N ASN A 72 -8.24 10.85 12.84
CA ASN A 72 -8.43 10.40 14.22
C ASN A 72 -9.80 10.81 14.82
N ASN A 73 -10.54 11.68 14.13
CA ASN A 73 -11.82 12.23 14.59
C ASN A 73 -13.03 11.65 13.83
N GLY A 74 -12.79 10.96 12.71
CA GLY A 74 -13.81 10.33 11.87
C GLY A 74 -14.68 11.33 11.10
N ARG A 75 -14.26 12.60 11.01
CA ARG A 75 -15.01 13.68 10.34
C ARG A 75 -14.19 14.38 9.27
N ASP A 76 -12.92 14.63 9.55
CA ASP A 76 -12.03 15.40 8.68
C ASP A 76 -10.70 14.66 8.46
N CYS A 77 -9.97 15.05 7.43
CA CYS A 77 -8.61 14.59 7.20
C CYS A 77 -7.63 15.27 8.18
N THR A 78 -7.16 14.55 9.19
CA THR A 78 -6.31 15.11 10.26
C THR A 78 -4.82 14.90 10.03
N GLN A 79 -4.42 14.22 8.95
CA GLN A 79 -3.03 13.86 8.64
C GLN A 79 -2.30 13.15 9.80
N THR A 80 -3.07 12.45 10.64
CA THR A 80 -2.55 11.63 11.73
C THR A 80 -1.97 10.33 11.18
N PRO A 81 -1.20 9.55 11.97
CA PRO A 81 -0.78 8.23 11.55
C PRO A 81 -1.99 7.40 11.11
N TRP A 82 -1.90 6.73 9.97
CA TRP A 82 -3.01 5.94 9.41
C TRP A 82 -3.44 4.80 10.34
N SER A 83 -2.56 4.35 11.25
CA SER A 83 -2.89 3.39 12.31
C SER A 83 -3.89 3.93 13.34
N GLN A 84 -4.03 5.25 13.46
CA GLN A 84 -5.03 5.91 14.30
C GLN A 84 -6.41 6.03 13.64
N GLY A 85 -6.56 5.46 12.44
CA GLY A 85 -7.81 5.50 11.71
C GLY A 85 -7.70 6.32 10.42
N TYR A 86 -8.69 6.11 9.57
CA TYR A 86 -8.83 6.77 8.29
C TYR A 86 -10.30 6.80 7.90
N ILE A 87 -10.63 7.72 7.00
CA ILE A 87 -11.97 7.85 6.46
C ILE A 87 -11.93 7.73 4.94
N ALA A 88 -13.01 7.20 4.38
CA ALA A 88 -13.31 7.26 2.96
C ALA A 88 -14.56 8.11 2.76
N PHE A 89 -14.55 9.01 1.79
CA PHE A 89 -15.67 9.90 1.50
C PHE A 89 -15.79 10.18 0.01
N TYR A 90 -17.00 10.48 -0.45
CA TYR A 90 -17.19 11.08 -1.77
C TYR A 90 -16.60 12.47 -1.74
N ASP A 91 -15.71 12.75 -2.69
CA ASP A 91 -14.95 13.99 -2.77
C ASP A 91 -15.33 14.71 -4.06
N ALA A 92 -16.35 15.57 -3.98
CA ALA A 92 -16.84 16.37 -5.09
C ALA A 92 -16.18 17.76 -5.15
N GLY A 93 -15.64 18.21 -4.02
CA GLY A 93 -15.00 19.50 -3.81
C GLY A 93 -13.48 19.47 -3.94
N GLN A 94 -12.79 20.07 -2.95
CA GLN A 94 -11.33 20.17 -2.95
C GLN A 94 -10.69 18.81 -2.61
N PRO A 95 -9.73 18.33 -3.45
CA PRO A 95 -9.10 17.04 -3.21
C PRO A 95 -8.53 16.84 -1.81
N GLY A 96 -9.01 15.81 -1.12
CA GLY A 96 -8.51 15.43 0.20
C GLY A 96 -8.94 16.37 1.34
N VAL A 97 -9.93 17.21 1.10
CA VAL A 97 -10.63 18.00 2.12
C VAL A 97 -12.06 17.51 2.18
N VAL A 98 -12.60 17.32 3.38
CA VAL A 98 -14.02 17.01 3.54
C VAL A 98 -14.76 18.34 3.55
N ASP A 99 -15.47 18.68 2.48
CA ASP A 99 -16.18 19.95 2.34
C ASP A 99 -17.58 19.82 1.71
N GLY A 100 -18.37 20.89 1.79
CA GLY A 100 -19.63 21.05 1.03
C GLY A 100 -20.57 19.84 1.10
N ASP A 101 -20.75 19.19 -0.05
CA ASP A 101 -21.65 18.06 -0.29
C ASP A 101 -20.97 16.68 -0.09
N ASP A 102 -19.74 16.66 0.44
CA ASP A 102 -19.00 15.44 0.66
C ASP A 102 -19.69 14.57 1.72
N ARG A 103 -19.77 13.27 1.42
CA ARG A 103 -20.40 12.29 2.30
C ARG A 103 -19.40 11.21 2.70
N ILE A 104 -19.23 11.04 4.01
CA ILE A 104 -18.42 9.99 4.60
C ILE A 104 -19.06 8.62 4.32
N LEU A 105 -18.28 7.73 3.72
CA LEU A 105 -18.65 6.38 3.30
C LEU A 105 -18.20 5.32 4.29
N GLU A 106 -17.06 5.55 4.92
CA GLU A 106 -16.43 4.61 5.83
C GLU A 106 -15.59 5.37 6.84
N VAL A 107 -15.69 4.97 8.11
CA VAL A 107 -14.84 5.43 9.19
C VAL A 107 -14.18 4.21 9.80
N VAL A 108 -12.86 4.12 9.68
CA VAL A 108 -12.06 3.06 10.29
C VAL A 108 -11.44 3.59 11.57
N GLN A 109 -11.74 2.92 12.68
CA GLN A 109 -11.26 3.31 13.99
C GLN A 109 -9.77 2.98 14.21
N PRO A 110 -9.12 3.69 15.15
CA PRO A 110 -7.75 3.38 15.58
C PRO A 110 -7.59 1.90 15.93
N LYS A 111 -6.46 1.32 15.52
CA LYS A 111 -6.09 -0.04 15.94
C LYS A 111 -5.19 0.02 17.16
N THR A 112 -5.49 -0.78 18.17
CA THR A 112 -4.67 -0.91 19.40
C THR A 112 -3.36 -1.67 19.15
N ALA A 113 -3.25 -2.40 18.04
CA ALA A 113 -2.04 -3.15 17.71
C ALA A 113 -0.84 -2.21 17.48
N PRO A 114 0.39 -2.64 17.83
CA PRO A 114 1.61 -1.84 17.62
C PRO A 114 2.01 -1.86 16.14
N ILE A 115 1.26 -1.11 15.33
CA ILE A 115 1.51 -0.93 13.90
C ILE A 115 1.80 0.53 13.56
N ARG A 116 2.78 0.73 12.68
CA ARG A 116 3.11 2.02 12.07
C ARG A 116 2.71 1.94 10.60
N VAL A 117 1.97 2.93 10.14
CA VAL A 117 1.49 3.01 8.76
C VAL A 117 1.85 4.37 8.21
N VAL A 118 2.56 4.39 7.09
CA VAL A 118 3.01 5.60 6.41
C VAL A 118 2.56 5.55 4.95
N LEU A 119 2.00 6.64 4.46
CA LEU A 119 1.72 6.83 3.04
C LEU A 119 2.86 7.66 2.44
N ASN A 120 3.51 7.12 1.41
CA ASN A 120 4.56 7.80 0.67
C ASN A 120 4.01 8.28 -0.68
N GLY A 121 4.46 9.46 -1.11
CA GLY A 121 4.08 10.04 -2.41
C GLY A 121 2.75 10.78 -2.42
N ALA A 122 1.97 10.76 -1.33
CA ALA A 122 0.72 11.51 -1.19
C ALA A 122 0.32 11.66 0.30
N ASN A 123 -0.59 12.60 0.59
CA ASN A 123 -1.21 12.73 1.91
C ASN A 123 -2.57 12.03 2.00
N HIS A 124 -3.22 11.83 0.85
CA HIS A 124 -4.49 11.15 0.69
C HIS A 124 -4.48 10.38 -0.64
N VAL A 125 -5.42 9.46 -0.82
CA VAL A 125 -5.56 8.68 -2.05
C VAL A 125 -6.91 8.98 -2.66
N ARG A 126 -6.93 9.62 -3.83
CA ARG A 126 -8.16 9.95 -4.56
C ARG A 126 -8.35 9.04 -5.77
N PHE A 127 -9.47 8.34 -5.83
CA PHE A 127 -9.90 7.59 -7.01
C PHE A 127 -10.86 8.45 -7.84
N GLN A 128 -10.67 8.42 -9.17
CA GLN A 128 -11.53 9.07 -10.14
C GLN A 128 -12.58 8.09 -10.69
N SER A 129 -13.57 8.62 -11.42
CA SER A 129 -14.65 7.83 -12.02
C SER A 129 -14.19 6.79 -13.05
N ASN A 130 -13.00 6.96 -13.63
CA ASN A 130 -12.34 5.98 -14.50
C ASN A 130 -11.53 4.91 -13.72
N GLY A 131 -11.51 4.99 -12.39
CA GLY A 131 -10.74 4.10 -11.52
C GLY A 131 -9.24 4.42 -11.45
N ALA A 132 -8.76 5.46 -12.13
CA ALA A 132 -7.40 5.95 -11.97
C ALA A 132 -7.24 6.62 -10.61
N VAL A 133 -6.01 6.66 -10.13
CA VAL A 133 -5.65 7.34 -8.89
C VAL A 133 -5.01 8.66 -9.22
N LEU A 134 -5.60 9.73 -8.69
CA LEU A 134 -4.95 11.02 -8.63
C LEU A 134 -4.14 11.04 -7.33
N ALA A 135 -2.85 10.82 -7.47
CA ALA A 135 -1.91 11.10 -6.41
C ALA A 135 -1.69 12.61 -6.41
N ASP A 136 -2.39 13.34 -5.55
CA ASP A 136 -1.94 14.67 -5.21
C ASP A 136 -0.63 14.47 -4.47
N ALA A 137 0.46 14.68 -5.21
CA ALA A 137 1.80 14.72 -4.66
C ALA A 137 1.71 15.68 -3.47
N GLY A 138 1.73 15.12 -2.25
CA GLY A 138 1.75 15.92 -1.03
C GLY A 138 2.84 16.95 -1.24
N SER A 139 2.48 18.23 -1.16
CA SER A 139 3.29 19.36 -1.59
C SER A 139 4.74 19.22 -1.13
N SER A 140 5.55 18.65 -2.01
CA SER A 140 7.00 18.57 -1.89
C SER A 140 7.55 18.83 -3.28
N GLY A 141 7.44 20.09 -3.71
CA GLY A 141 8.46 20.75 -4.52
C GLY A 141 8.82 20.18 -5.89
N TYR A 142 8.04 19.28 -6.51
CA TYR A 142 8.31 18.88 -7.90
C TYR A 142 7.29 19.53 -8.84
N ARG A 143 7.60 20.76 -9.26
CA ARG A 143 7.01 21.35 -10.47
C ARG A 143 7.41 20.43 -11.62
N ARG A 144 6.45 19.74 -12.24
CA ARG A 144 6.65 19.12 -13.56
C ARG A 144 7.24 20.21 -14.46
N PRO A 145 8.36 20.00 -15.15
CA PRO A 145 8.60 20.75 -16.37
C PRO A 145 7.43 20.34 -17.26
N THR A 146 6.51 21.27 -17.51
CA THR A 146 5.60 21.14 -18.64
C THR A 146 6.48 20.84 -19.84
N ALA A 147 6.30 19.67 -20.44
CA ALA A 147 6.82 19.40 -21.77
C ALA A 147 6.20 20.45 -22.69
N GLN A 148 6.94 21.53 -22.92
CA GLN A 148 6.66 22.49 -23.96
C GLN A 148 6.69 21.69 -25.28
N PRO A 149 5.64 21.71 -26.12
CA PRO A 149 5.77 21.16 -27.46
C PRO A 149 6.92 21.90 -28.14
N ALA A 150 7.93 21.14 -28.57
CA ALA A 150 9.10 21.68 -29.25
C ALA A 150 8.63 22.52 -30.44
N GLN A 151 8.96 23.81 -30.44
CA GLN A 151 8.91 24.60 -31.68
C GLN A 151 9.99 24.04 -32.60
N PRO A 152 9.67 23.63 -33.84
CA PRO A 152 10.69 23.19 -34.78
C PRO A 152 11.60 24.38 -35.09
N THR A 153 12.90 24.22 -34.85
CA THR A 153 13.91 25.18 -35.29
C THR A 153 13.93 25.21 -36.82
N ALA A 154 13.97 26.41 -37.40
CA ALA A 154 13.81 26.67 -38.84
C ALA A 154 14.78 25.90 -39.75
N LEU A 155 15.89 25.37 -39.22
CA LEU A 155 16.86 24.58 -39.96
C LEU A 155 16.38 23.15 -40.30
N ALA A 156 15.53 22.55 -39.48
CA ALA A 156 15.04 21.18 -39.69
C ALA A 156 14.00 21.10 -40.85
N SER A 157 13.28 22.20 -41.11
CA SER A 157 12.27 22.23 -42.17
C SER A 157 12.87 22.43 -43.57
N LEU A 158 14.08 22.98 -43.68
CA LEU A 158 14.77 23.18 -44.96
C LEU A 158 15.50 21.90 -45.43
N LEU A 159 16.02 21.09 -44.50
CA LEU A 159 16.71 19.83 -44.83
C LEU A 159 15.75 18.74 -45.32
N ASN A 160 14.48 18.79 -44.95
CA ASN A 160 13.48 17.79 -45.35
C ASN A 160 12.85 18.06 -46.73
N ALA A 161 13.21 19.15 -47.39
CA ALA A 161 12.70 19.53 -48.71
C ALA A 161 13.67 19.20 -49.86
N LEU A 162 14.83 18.60 -49.58
CA LEU A 162 15.93 18.44 -50.55
C LEU A 162 16.38 16.98 -50.81
N SER A 163 15.65 15.98 -50.32
CA SER A 163 16.00 14.57 -50.54
C SER A 163 15.01 13.88 -51.50
N PRO A 164 15.40 13.52 -52.74
CA PRO A 164 14.68 12.53 -53.53
C PRO A 164 15.26 11.12 -53.28
N VAL A 165 14.44 10.08 -53.46
CA VAL A 165 14.77 8.64 -53.45
C VAL A 165 14.88 8.03 -52.04
N SER A 166 13.88 7.27 -51.54
CA SER A 166 13.42 5.91 -51.87
C SER A 166 14.17 4.77 -51.17
N THR A 167 13.35 3.82 -50.70
CA THR A 167 13.58 2.39 -50.45
C THR A 167 14.12 1.88 -49.11
N ALA A 168 13.37 0.85 -48.66
CA ALA A 168 13.82 -0.47 -48.19
C ALA A 168 14.01 -0.70 -46.68
N HIS A 169 13.07 -1.52 -46.16
CA HIS A 169 13.23 -2.72 -45.35
C HIS A 169 14.37 -2.83 -44.33
N ALA A 170 14.00 -3.09 -43.07
CA ALA A 170 14.49 -4.25 -42.32
C ALA A 170 13.65 -4.49 -41.05
N GLU A 171 13.14 -5.71 -40.90
CA GLU A 171 12.68 -6.30 -39.64
C GLU A 171 13.81 -6.31 -38.60
N THR A 172 13.45 -6.03 -37.34
CA THR A 172 14.04 -6.75 -36.20
C THR A 172 12.98 -6.92 -35.12
N LEU A 173 12.61 -8.18 -34.85
CA LEU A 173 12.11 -8.61 -33.55
C LEU A 173 13.15 -8.20 -32.50
N SER A 174 12.74 -7.40 -31.51
CA SER A 174 13.45 -7.34 -30.24
C SER A 174 12.46 -7.07 -29.12
N ALA A 175 12.62 -7.85 -28.05
CA ALA A 175 11.79 -7.88 -26.87
C ALA A 175 11.55 -6.47 -26.30
N ALA A 176 10.29 -6.12 -26.10
CA ALA A 176 9.93 -4.96 -25.31
C ALA A 176 10.26 -5.25 -23.84
N GLU A 177 11.46 -4.85 -23.42
CA GLU A 177 11.76 -4.53 -22.04
C GLU A 177 10.72 -3.49 -21.55
N PRO A 178 10.18 -3.62 -20.32
CA PRO A 178 9.27 -2.62 -19.80
C PRO A 178 10.07 -1.33 -19.54
N VAL A 179 9.79 -0.31 -20.35
CA VAL A 179 10.32 1.06 -20.25
C VAL A 179 10.16 1.57 -18.81
N SER A 180 11.30 1.60 -18.11
CA SER A 180 11.56 2.29 -16.87
C SER A 180 11.57 3.80 -17.15
N GLY A 181 10.41 4.44 -17.06
CA GLY A 181 10.28 5.86 -17.42
C GLY A 181 9.01 6.53 -16.95
N ASP A 182 8.58 6.30 -15.71
CA ASP A 182 7.61 7.18 -15.05
C ASP A 182 8.17 7.59 -13.68
N MET A 183 8.66 8.82 -13.60
CA MET A 183 9.23 9.42 -12.39
C MET A 183 8.15 10.04 -11.49
N THR A 184 6.90 9.54 -11.60
CA THR A 184 5.88 9.74 -10.58
C THR A 184 6.21 8.75 -9.45
N GLN A 185 6.61 9.24 -8.26
CA GLN A 185 6.80 8.32 -7.13
C GLN A 185 5.49 7.55 -6.92
N PRO A 186 5.52 6.20 -6.98
CA PRO A 186 4.30 5.44 -6.88
C PRO A 186 3.76 5.62 -5.46
N VAL A 187 2.50 6.00 -5.34
CA VAL A 187 1.82 6.09 -4.05
C VAL A 187 1.91 4.72 -3.39
N ALA A 188 2.52 4.68 -2.21
CA ALA A 188 2.78 3.42 -1.53
C ALA A 188 2.51 3.55 -0.04
N PHE A 189 1.70 2.63 0.49
CA PHE A 189 1.57 2.45 1.92
C PHE A 189 2.65 1.50 2.42
N LEU A 190 3.29 1.87 3.52
CA LEU A 190 4.22 1.03 4.27
C LEU A 190 3.56 0.70 5.61
N VAL A 191 3.20 -0.57 5.81
CA VAL A 191 2.62 -1.10 7.06
C VAL A 191 3.69 -1.89 7.79
N CYS A 192 4.06 -1.48 8.99
CA CYS A 192 5.16 -2.05 9.78
C CYS A 192 4.73 -2.43 11.19
N SER A 193 5.27 -3.54 11.70
CA SER A 193 5.27 -3.88 13.13
C SER A 193 6.62 -4.48 13.50
N GLY A 194 7.41 -3.74 14.28
CA GLY A 194 8.82 -4.10 14.52
C GLY A 194 9.61 -4.18 13.22
N LYS A 195 10.27 -5.31 12.97
CA LYS A 195 11.12 -5.54 11.76
C LYS A 195 10.35 -6.10 10.55
N VAL A 196 9.09 -6.50 10.73
CA VAL A 196 8.26 -7.07 9.65
C VAL A 196 7.32 -6.02 9.09
N GLY A 197 7.11 -6.04 7.78
CA GLY A 197 6.18 -5.13 7.13
C GLY A 197 5.70 -5.59 5.77
N ARG A 198 4.71 -4.85 5.26
CA ARG A 198 4.16 -5.01 3.92
C ARG A 198 4.04 -3.65 3.26
N ALA A 199 4.37 -3.60 1.98
CA ALA A 199 4.13 -2.44 1.14
C ALA A 199 2.91 -2.69 0.26
N ILE A 200 2.04 -1.68 0.13
CA ILE A 200 0.92 -1.67 -0.81
C ILE A 200 1.23 -0.57 -1.81
N ARG A 201 1.58 -0.93 -3.04
CA ARG A 201 1.79 0.02 -4.12
C ARG A 201 0.47 0.24 -4.85
N VAL A 202 0.15 1.51 -5.10
CA VAL A 202 -0.99 1.94 -5.90
C VAL A 202 -0.45 2.50 -7.22
N THR A 203 -0.81 1.89 -8.35
CA THR A 203 -0.40 2.39 -9.66
C THR A 203 -1.27 3.57 -10.10
N ALA A 204 -0.86 4.31 -11.13
CA ALA A 204 -1.65 5.41 -11.70
C ALA A 204 -3.04 4.95 -12.21
N ILE A 205 -3.13 3.71 -12.72
CA ILE A 205 -4.41 3.10 -13.13
C ILE A 205 -5.21 2.55 -11.93
N GLY A 206 -4.72 2.75 -10.70
CA GLY A 206 -5.30 2.35 -9.41
C GLY A 206 -5.20 0.86 -9.08
N ARG A 207 -4.31 0.11 -9.76
CA ARG A 207 -4.04 -1.30 -9.42
C ARG A 207 -3.27 -1.34 -8.10
N LEU A 208 -3.60 -2.30 -7.25
CA LEU A 208 -2.91 -2.52 -5.98
C LEU A 208 -1.99 -3.73 -6.09
N ASP A 209 -0.71 -3.54 -5.75
CA ASP A 209 0.26 -4.62 -5.66
C ASP A 209 0.83 -4.66 -4.24
N THR A 210 0.71 -5.82 -3.58
CA THR A 210 1.23 -6.01 -2.21
C THR A 210 2.55 -6.77 -2.25
N SER A 211 3.57 -6.30 -1.52
CA SER A 211 4.84 -7.00 -1.36
C SER A 211 5.29 -7.03 0.09
N LYS A 212 6.10 -8.03 0.46
CA LYS A 212 6.74 -8.08 1.79
C LYS A 212 7.92 -7.12 1.80
N VAL A 213 8.10 -6.39 2.91
CA VAL A 213 9.23 -5.47 3.10
C VAL A 213 9.79 -5.60 4.51
N ALA A 214 11.08 -5.32 4.67
CA ALA A 214 11.70 -5.20 5.98
C ALA A 214 11.56 -3.76 6.47
N CYS A 215 11.10 -3.59 7.71
CA CYS A 215 11.00 -2.28 8.35
C CYS A 215 12.24 -2.02 9.20
N ARG A 216 12.69 -0.76 9.22
CA ARG A 216 13.78 -0.28 10.06
C ARG A 216 13.24 0.39 11.31
#